data_AF-A0A1Z3HHX5-F1
#
_entry.id   AF-A0A1Z3HHX5-F1
#
_cell.length_a   1.000
_cell.length_b   1.000
_cell.length_c   1.000
_cell.angle_alpha   90.00
_cell.angle_beta   90.00
_cell.angle_gamma   90.00
#
_symmetry.space_group_name_H-M   'P 1'
#
loop_
_entity.id
_entity.type
_entity.pdbx_description
1 polymer ?
#
loop_
_entity_poly.entity_id
_entity_poly.type
_entity_poly.pdbx_seq_one_letter_code
_entity_poly.pdbx_strand_id
1 'polypeptide(L)' 'MSLSLYMDENVHGAITTGLRIREVDVLTVQEDGRAISF' A
#
# COMPACT_ATOMS: atom_id res chain seq x y z
N MET A 1 2.28 -6.23 17.29
CA MET A 1 2.66 -5.04 16.50
C MET A 1 2.89 -5.53 15.07
N SER A 2 1.97 -5.25 14.14
CA SER A 2 2.22 -5.48 12.70
C SER A 2 2.93 -4.24 12.13
N LEU A 3 3.96 -4.46 11.32
CA LEU A 3 4.59 -3.40 10.55
C LEU A 3 4.04 -3.49 9.13
N SER A 4 3.24 -2.51 8.73
CA SER A 4 2.68 -2.45 7.38
C SER A 4 3.79 -2.11 6.38
N LEU A 5 3.82 -2.79 5.24
CA LEU A 5 4.70 -2.43 4.13
C LEU A 5 4.14 -1.21 3.41
N TYR A 6 4.92 -0.14 3.34
CA TYR A 6 4.53 1.06 2.62
C TYR A 6 4.73 0.88 1.10
N MET A 7 3.71 1.17 0.30
CA MET A 7 3.77 1.09 -1.16
C MET A 7 3.73 2.48 -1.79
N ASP A 8 4.66 2.71 -2.69
CA ASP A 8 4.76 3.92 -3.50
C ASP A 8 3.64 4.02 -4.56
N GLU A 9 3.43 5.22 -5.11
CA GLU A 9 2.39 5.51 -6.11
C GLU A 9 2.49 4.66 -7.38
N ASN A 10 3.71 4.21 -7.73
CA ASN A 10 3.99 3.47 -8.95
C ASN A 10 3.78 1.94 -8.83
N VAL A 11 3.49 1.45 -7.62
CA VAL A 11 3.26 0.01 -7.40
C VAL A 11 1.89 -0.37 -7.98
N HIS A 12 1.92 -1.18 -9.04
CA HIS A 12 0.71 -1.63 -9.72
C HIS A 12 -0.15 -2.56 -8.84
N GLY A 13 -1.46 -2.47 -9.02
CA GLY A 13 -2.45 -3.19 -8.18
C GLY A 13 -2.18 -4.69 -8.02
N ALA A 14 -1.61 -5.37 -9.03
CA ALA A 14 -1.30 -6.80 -8.95
C ALA A 14 -0.34 -7.16 -7.80
N ILE A 15 0.65 -6.31 -7.48
CA ILE A 15 1.59 -6.53 -6.37
C ILE A 15 0.86 -6.37 -5.04
N THR A 16 0.14 -5.27 -4.86
CA THR A 16 -0.67 -4.99 -3.66
C THR A 16 -1.69 -6.10 -3.40
N THR A 17 -2.41 -6.55 -4.43
CA THR A 17 -3.34 -7.67 -4.34
C THR A 17 -2.63 -8.96 -3.94
N GLY A 18 -1.48 -9.27 -4.54
CA GLY A 18 -0.70 -10.46 -4.21
C GLY A 18 -0.21 -10.48 -2.76
N LEU A 19 0.17 -9.34 -2.20
CA LEU A 19 0.57 -9.20 -0.80
C LEU A 19 -0.62 -9.38 0.15
N ARG A 20 -1.77 -8.78 -0.16
CA ARG A 20 -2.98 -8.90 0.66
C ARG A 20 -3.54 -10.33 0.70
N ILE A 21 -3.50 -11.04 -0.44
CA ILE A 21 -3.87 -12.47 -0.49
C ILE A 21 -3.00 -13.32 0.45
N ARG A 22 -1.77 -12.89 0.70
CA ARG A 22 -0.80 -13.54 1.60
C ARG A 22 -0.87 -12.99 3.03
N GLU A 23 -1.92 -12.25 3.37
CA GLU A 23 -2.15 -11.66 4.68
C GLU A 23 -1.02 -10.70 5.13
N VAL A 24 -0.30 -10.12 4.16
CA VAL A 24 0.69 -9.08 4.44
C VAL A 24 -0.03 -7.74 4.60
N ASP A 25 0.27 -7.07 5.71
CA ASP A 25 -0.22 -5.73 5.98
C ASP A 25 0.48 -4.71 5.06
N VAL A 26 -0.30 -3.93 4.32
CA VAL A 26 0.19 -3.02 3.28
C VAL A 26 -0.56 -1.71 3.36
N LEU A 27 0.19 -0.60 3.43
CA LEU A 27 -0.33 0.76 3.35
C LEU A 27 0.13 1.39 2.03
N THR A 28 -0.78 1.67 1.11
CA THR A 28 -0.44 2.38 -0.13
C THR A 28 -0.45 3.88 0.06
N VAL A 29 0.34 4.64 -0.71
CA VAL A 29 0.35 6.10 -0.63
C VAL A 29 -1.03 6.74 -0.91
N GLN A 30 -1.87 6.06 -1.70
CA GLN A 30 -3.26 6.43 -1.96
C GLN A 30 -4.16 6.26 -0.72
N GLU A 31 -3.87 5.26 0.11
CA GLU A 31 -4.55 5.02 1.40
C GLU A 31 -4.00 5.89 2.53
N ASP A 32 -2.71 6.26 2.45
CA ASP A 32 -2.01 7.08 3.44
C ASP A 32 -2.48 8.55 3.46
N GLY A 33 -3.41 8.93 2.56
CA GLY A 33 -3.96 10.29 2.53
C GLY A 33 -2.94 11.38 2.17
N ARG A 34 -1.72 10.99 1.74
CA ARG A 34 -0.72 11.91 1.16
C ARG A 34 -1.05 12.36 -0.25
N ALA A 35 -2.00 11.70 -0.89
CA ALA A 35 -2.61 12.25 -2.09
C ALA A 35 -3.34 13.55 -1.70
N ILE A 36 -2.95 14.63 -2.38
CA ILE A 36 -3.59 15.94 -2.43
C ILE A 36 -3.24 16.92 -1.28
N SER A 37 -2.15 17.64 -1.46
CA SER A 37 -2.07 19.08 -1.12
C SER A 37 -1.35 19.77 -2.29
N PHE A 38 -2.13 20.39 -3.18
CA PHE A 38 -1.64 21.35 -4.17
C PHE A 38 -1.57 22.74 -3.55
#